data_AF-A0A7S6WRX1-F1
#
_entry.id   AF-A0A7S6WRX1-F1
#
_cell.length_a   1.000
_cell.length_b   1.000
_cell.length_c   1.000
_cell.angle_alpha   90.00
_cell.angle_beta   90.00
_cell.angle_gamma   90.00
#
_symmetry.space_group_name_H-M   'P 1'
#
loop_
_entity.id
_entity.type
_entity.pdbx_description
1 polymer ?
#
loop_
_entity_poly.entity_id
_entity_poly.type
_entity_poly.pdbx_seq_one_letter_code
_entity_poly.pdbx_strand_id
1 'polypeptide(L)'
;MFAVSNIEENLAYCCAPCFAGVKPANLVSVPAETYTQISLLDEEFLNAKGFYLKVLCECEKRVQIFLYNKYALEQIFLQSDIKNALKFFGYPEYFSLKQLLEILALKMNRLQRLEPCKKRKSFPHEIGLFLGYPVYDVMEYYKNGGEGCIFSGYWKVYADAERAAKIFNQYNECKKHFALQIEKGLSLYDLLSA
;
A
#
# COMPACT_ATOMS: atom_id res chain seq x y z
N MET A 1 -0.55 -23.35 -0.04
CA MET A 1 -1.36 -22.11 -0.13
C MET A 1 -1.79 -21.81 1.29
N PHE A 2 -1.19 -20.81 1.94
CA PHE A 2 -1.57 -20.44 3.30
C PHE A 2 -3.01 -19.93 3.28
N ALA A 3 -3.93 -20.67 3.89
CA ALA A 3 -5.23 -20.14 4.23
C ALA A 3 -5.00 -19.24 5.45
N VAL A 4 -4.68 -17.97 5.19
CA VAL A 4 -4.40 -17.01 6.26
C VAL A 4 -5.70 -16.81 7.04
N SER A 5 -5.71 -17.29 8.28
CA SER A 5 -6.93 -17.62 9.02
C SER A 5 -7.48 -16.45 9.84
N ASN A 6 -6.70 -15.39 10.04
CA ASN A 6 -7.08 -14.18 10.75
C ASN A 6 -6.46 -12.90 10.15
N ILE A 7 -6.93 -11.73 10.59
CA ILE A 7 -6.47 -10.43 10.07
C ILE A 7 -5.01 -10.12 10.39
N GLU A 8 -4.50 -10.56 11.53
CA GLU A 8 -3.13 -10.31 11.98
C GLU A 8 -2.13 -10.99 11.03
N GLU A 9 -2.28 -12.28 10.78
CA GLU A 9 -1.43 -13.02 9.85
C GLU A 9 -1.52 -12.45 8.41
N ASN A 10 -2.71 -11.99 8.00
CA ASN A 10 -2.91 -11.37 6.69
C ASN A 10 -2.07 -10.11 6.55
N LEU A 11 -2.09 -9.26 7.57
CA LEU A 11 -1.27 -8.06 7.60
C LEU A 11 0.21 -8.42 7.72
N ALA A 12 0.59 -9.32 8.62
CA ALA A 12 1.98 -9.73 8.81
C ALA A 12 2.61 -10.22 7.51
N TYR A 13 1.92 -11.08 6.76
CA TYR A 13 2.40 -11.55 5.46
C TYR A 13 2.33 -10.48 4.36
N CYS A 14 1.18 -9.83 4.17
CA CYS A 14 1.00 -8.90 3.04
C CYS A 14 1.84 -7.62 3.19
N CYS A 15 2.02 -7.16 4.43
CA CYS A 15 2.74 -5.94 4.79
C CYS A 15 4.17 -6.21 5.27
N ALA A 16 4.67 -7.45 5.20
CA ALA A 16 6.05 -7.77 5.58
C ALA A 16 7.10 -6.79 5.03
N PRO A 17 7.05 -6.33 3.75
CA PRO A 17 8.00 -5.35 3.25
C PRO A 17 7.93 -3.99 3.98
N CYS A 18 6.74 -3.56 4.41
CA CYS A 18 6.58 -2.34 5.20
C CYS A 18 7.06 -2.54 6.64
N PHE A 19 6.68 -3.65 7.28
CA PHE A 19 7.13 -3.97 8.63
C PHE A 19 8.66 -4.11 8.71
N ALA A 20 9.30 -4.67 7.68
CA ALA A 20 10.74 -4.75 7.57
C ALA A 20 11.43 -3.42 7.19
N GLY A 21 10.69 -2.32 7.03
CA GLY A 21 11.22 -1.00 6.68
C GLY A 21 11.71 -0.85 5.22
N VAL A 22 11.49 -1.85 4.37
CA VAL A 22 11.90 -1.82 2.95
C VAL A 22 10.92 -1.01 2.09
N LYS A 23 9.64 -0.99 2.48
CA LYS A 23 8.56 -0.29 1.78
C LYS A 23 7.92 0.74 2.71
N PRO A 24 7.53 1.94 2.25
CA PRO A 24 6.84 2.91 3.10
C PRO A 24 5.43 2.48 3.51
N ALA A 25 4.76 1.69 2.67
CA ALA A 25 3.37 1.32 2.86
C ALA A 25 2.95 0.11 2.01
N ASN A 26 1.90 -0.57 2.44
CA ASN A 26 1.22 -1.64 1.71
C ASN A 26 -0.29 -1.36 1.64
N LEU A 27 -0.88 -1.65 0.48
CA LEU A 27 -2.33 -1.75 0.32
C LEU A 27 -2.71 -3.22 0.43
N VAL A 28 -3.57 -3.56 1.38
CA VAL A 28 -4.08 -4.91 1.59
C VAL A 28 -5.58 -4.91 1.38
N SER A 29 -6.05 -5.86 0.58
CA SER A 29 -7.47 -6.08 0.38
C SER A 29 -7.89 -7.31 1.16
N VAL A 30 -8.68 -7.12 2.22
CA VAL A 30 -9.20 -8.22 3.04
C VAL A 30 -10.70 -8.45 2.77
N PRO A 31 -11.22 -9.67 2.91
CA PRO A 31 -12.67 -9.90 2.95
C PRO A 31 -13.34 -9.09 4.06
N ALA A 32 -14.57 -8.64 3.84
CA ALA A 32 -15.32 -7.86 4.84
C ALA A 32 -15.53 -8.67 6.14
N GLU A 33 -15.69 -9.98 6.02
CA GLU A 33 -15.84 -10.91 7.15
C GLU A 33 -14.56 -10.96 7.99
N THR A 34 -13.38 -11.01 7.35
CA THR A 34 -12.09 -10.96 8.03
C THR A 34 -11.85 -9.58 8.66
N TYR A 35 -12.31 -8.50 8.03
CA TYR A 35 -12.16 -7.14 8.56
C TYR A 35 -12.86 -6.93 9.91
N THR A 36 -13.91 -7.71 10.22
CA THR A 36 -14.55 -7.66 11.55
C THR A 36 -13.59 -7.93 12.71
N GLN A 37 -12.46 -8.60 12.43
CA GLN A 37 -11.40 -8.89 13.41
C GLN A 37 -10.42 -7.72 13.60
N ILE A 38 -10.54 -6.60 12.87
CA ILE A 38 -9.58 -5.49 12.93
C ILE A 38 -9.40 -4.95 14.36
N SER A 39 -10.47 -4.96 15.16
CA SER A 39 -10.46 -4.52 16.56
C SER A 39 -9.70 -5.46 17.49
N LEU A 40 -9.32 -6.65 17.03
CA LEU A 40 -8.46 -7.58 17.78
C LEU A 40 -6.97 -7.21 17.65
N LEU A 41 -6.62 -6.29 16.75
CA LEU A 41 -5.26 -5.79 16.63
C LEU A 41 -4.94 -4.81 17.76
N ASP A 42 -3.73 -4.90 18.31
CA ASP A 42 -3.19 -3.92 19.22
C ASP A 42 -2.70 -2.70 18.43
N GLU A 43 -3.64 -1.79 18.16
CA GLU A 43 -3.36 -0.55 17.42
C GLU A 43 -2.37 0.35 18.19
N GLU A 44 -2.41 0.34 19.52
CA GLU A 44 -1.49 1.14 20.33
C GLU A 44 -0.05 0.65 20.19
N PHE A 45 0.16 -0.66 20.22
CA PHE A 45 1.47 -1.26 19.96
C PHE A 45 1.98 -0.92 18.54
N LEU A 46 1.13 -1.09 17.51
CA LEU A 46 1.54 -0.77 16.13
C LEU A 46 1.90 0.70 15.98
N ASN A 47 1.08 1.60 16.54
CA ASN A 47 1.33 3.04 16.52
C ASN A 47 2.63 3.40 17.26
N ALA A 48 2.91 2.76 18.40
CA ALA A 48 4.17 2.93 19.13
C ALA A 48 5.39 2.48 18.33
N LYS A 49 5.22 1.47 17.46
CA LYS A 49 6.24 1.03 16.48
C LYS A 49 6.26 1.88 15.19
N GLY A 50 5.41 2.90 15.09
CA GLY A 50 5.35 3.82 13.96
C GLY A 50 4.55 3.32 12.75
N PHE A 51 3.82 2.22 12.89
CA PHE A 51 2.95 1.67 11.86
C PHE A 51 1.50 2.05 12.12
N TYR A 52 0.84 2.54 11.09
CA TYR A 52 -0.52 3.04 11.17
C TYR A 52 -1.38 2.41 10.10
N LEU A 53 -2.67 2.28 10.40
CA LEU A 53 -3.67 1.72 9.51
C LEU A 53 -4.65 2.82 9.06
N LYS A 54 -5.03 2.80 7.79
CA LYS A 54 -6.09 3.66 7.26
C LYS A 54 -6.96 2.84 6.30
N VAL A 55 -8.25 2.75 6.58
CA VAL A 55 -9.21 2.29 5.58
C VAL A 55 -9.32 3.35 4.48
N LEU A 56 -9.00 2.95 3.25
CA LEU A 56 -9.11 3.80 2.07
C LEU A 56 -10.41 3.58 1.32
N CYS A 57 -10.98 2.37 1.39
CA CYS A 57 -12.17 1.99 0.64
C CYS A 57 -12.80 0.75 1.28
N GLU A 58 -14.11 0.77 1.49
CA GLU A 58 -14.88 -0.35 2.03
C GLU A 58 -16.01 -0.67 1.05
N CYS A 59 -15.99 -1.87 0.50
CA CYS A 59 -17.04 -2.41 -0.37
C CYS A 59 -17.72 -3.58 0.35
N GLU A 60 -18.92 -3.97 -0.09
CA GLU A 60 -19.70 -5.07 0.50
C GLU A 60 -18.89 -6.36 0.75
N LYS A 61 -17.97 -6.70 -0.18
CA LYS A 61 -17.18 -7.94 -0.09
C LYS A 61 -15.77 -7.75 0.45
N ARG A 62 -15.21 -6.54 0.37
CA ARG A 62 -13.78 -6.33 0.64
C ARG A 62 -13.50 -4.95 1.19
N VAL A 63 -12.52 -4.89 2.10
CA VAL A 63 -11.98 -3.66 2.67
C VAL A 63 -10.54 -3.46 2.20
N GLN A 64 -10.23 -2.26 1.73
CA GLN A 64 -8.89 -1.83 1.34
C GLN A 64 -8.24 -1.07 2.49
N ILE A 65 -7.29 -1.73 3.14
CA ILE A 65 -6.55 -1.23 4.29
C ILE A 65 -5.18 -0.78 3.80
N PHE A 66 -4.83 0.46 4.10
CA PHE A 66 -3.51 1.02 3.84
C PHE A 66 -2.71 1.01 5.14
N LEU A 67 -1.72 0.12 5.21
CA LEU A 67 -0.74 0.06 6.29
C LEU A 67 0.48 0.86 5.87
N TYR A 68 0.95 1.76 6.73
CA TYR A 68 2.12 2.59 6.43
C TYR A 68 3.00 2.82 7.63
N ASN A 69 4.31 2.92 7.40
CA ASN A 69 5.23 3.50 8.35
C ASN A 69 5.16 5.03 8.21
N LYS A 70 4.73 5.72 9.27
CA LYS A 70 4.47 7.16 9.22
C LYS A 70 5.71 7.96 8.80
N TYR A 71 6.84 7.70 9.44
CA TYR A 71 8.08 8.44 9.16
C TYR A 71 8.55 8.21 7.72
N ALA A 72 8.63 6.96 7.27
CA ALA A 72 9.07 6.64 5.91
C ALA A 72 8.17 7.28 4.85
N LEU A 73 6.85 7.28 5.06
CA LEU A 73 5.91 7.87 4.13
C LEU A 73 6.01 9.42 4.12
N GLU A 74 6.19 10.05 5.28
CA GLU A 74 6.46 11.50 5.37
C GLU A 74 7.73 11.88 4.60
N GLN A 75 8.81 11.10 4.71
CA GLN A 75 10.06 11.36 3.98
C GLN A 75 9.87 11.30 2.46
N ILE A 76 9.08 10.36 1.95
CA ILE A 76 8.77 10.28 0.51
C ILE A 76 8.06 11.54 0.04
N PHE A 77 7.11 12.05 0.80
CA PHE A 77 6.37 13.26 0.43
C PHE A 77 7.17 14.55 0.54
N LEU A 78 8.40 14.52 1.07
CA LEU A 78 9.32 15.66 1.01
C LEU A 78 10.00 15.78 -0.37
N GLN A 79 10.08 14.70 -1.13
CA GLN A 79 10.76 14.66 -2.42
C GLN A 79 10.04 15.52 -3.47
N SER A 80 10.80 16.30 -4.24
CA SER A 80 10.25 17.29 -5.17
C SER A 80 9.50 16.67 -6.34
N ASP A 81 9.97 15.55 -6.87
CA ASP A 81 9.33 14.80 -7.94
C ASP A 81 7.98 14.21 -7.49
N ILE A 82 7.91 13.67 -6.27
CA ILE A 82 6.66 13.20 -5.65
C ILE A 82 5.66 14.35 -5.48
N LYS A 83 6.11 15.50 -4.94
CA LYS A 83 5.25 16.70 -4.80
C LYS A 83 4.70 17.17 -6.14
N ASN A 84 5.54 17.22 -7.17
CA ASN A 84 5.14 17.63 -8.51
C ASN A 84 4.15 16.63 -9.13
N ALA A 85 4.36 15.33 -8.95
CA ALA A 85 3.43 14.30 -9.40
C ALA A 85 2.08 14.41 -8.68
N LEU A 86 2.06 14.58 -7.35
CA LEU A 86 0.84 14.78 -6.58
C LEU A 86 0.08 16.05 -7.03
N LYS A 87 0.79 17.15 -7.29
CA LYS A 87 0.20 18.38 -7.85
C LYS A 87 -0.44 18.13 -9.21
N PHE A 88 0.21 17.35 -10.08
CA PHE A 88 -0.38 16.91 -11.36
C PHE A 88 -1.68 16.12 -11.15
N PHE A 89 -1.74 15.26 -10.12
CA PHE A 89 -2.96 14.54 -9.74
C PHE A 89 -3.99 15.40 -8.99
N GLY A 90 -3.78 16.71 -8.86
CA GLY A 90 -4.72 17.64 -8.24
C GLY A 90 -4.68 17.67 -6.70
N TYR A 91 -3.58 17.23 -6.09
CA TYR A 91 -3.33 17.45 -4.67
C TYR A 91 -2.83 18.89 -4.44
N PRO A 92 -3.10 19.49 -3.26
CA PRO A 92 -2.62 20.82 -2.93
C PRO A 92 -1.08 20.87 -2.84
N GLU A 93 -0.52 22.08 -2.85
CA GLU A 93 0.93 22.29 -2.74
C GLU A 93 1.44 22.15 -1.31
N TYR A 94 0.61 22.56 -0.33
CA TYR A 94 0.87 22.42 1.09
C TYR A 94 -0.14 21.44 1.69
N PHE A 95 0.37 20.42 2.37
CA PHE A 95 -0.45 19.36 2.95
C PHE A 95 0.24 18.71 4.14
N SER A 96 -0.58 18.21 5.06
CA SER A 96 -0.18 17.18 6.03
C SER A 96 -0.37 15.79 5.43
N LEU A 97 0.33 14.79 5.98
CA LEU A 97 0.13 13.38 5.62
C LEU A 97 -1.35 12.97 5.76
N LYS A 98 -2.00 13.40 6.84
CA LYS A 98 -3.42 13.15 7.09
C LYS A 98 -4.30 13.64 5.93
N GLN A 99 -4.10 14.87 5.47
CA GLN A 99 -4.84 15.42 4.34
C GLN A 99 -4.60 14.64 3.04
N LEU A 100 -3.35 14.23 2.76
CA LEU A 100 -3.06 13.40 1.58
C LEU A 100 -3.84 12.07 1.60
N LEU A 101 -3.84 11.39 2.76
CA LEU A 101 -4.54 10.12 2.93
C LEU A 101 -6.06 10.29 2.86
N GLU A 102 -6.60 11.40 3.38
CA GLU A 102 -8.03 11.73 3.25
C GLU A 102 -8.43 11.97 1.79
N ILE A 103 -7.64 12.74 1.04
CA ILE A 103 -7.88 12.97 -0.40
C ILE A 103 -7.82 11.64 -1.16
N LEU A 104 -6.81 10.81 -0.89
CA LEU A 104 -6.68 9.49 -1.51
C LEU A 104 -7.90 8.61 -1.20
N ALA A 105 -8.34 8.53 0.06
CA ALA A 105 -9.52 7.78 0.45
C ALA A 105 -10.79 8.31 -0.24
N LEU A 106 -10.97 9.63 -0.34
CA LEU A 106 -12.09 10.22 -1.07
C LEU A 106 -12.08 9.83 -2.57
N LYS A 107 -10.91 9.85 -3.20
CA LYS A 107 -10.76 9.42 -4.61
C LYS A 107 -11.04 7.94 -4.80
N MET A 108 -10.56 7.09 -3.89
CA MET A 108 -10.83 5.65 -3.88
C MET A 108 -12.34 5.35 -3.74
N ASN A 109 -13.04 6.02 -2.82
CA ASN A 109 -14.47 5.78 -2.57
C ASN A 109 -15.39 6.36 -3.66
N ARG A 110 -14.99 7.44 -4.37
CA ARG A 110 -15.79 8.01 -5.47
C ARG A 110 -16.10 7.01 -6.59
N LEU A 111 -15.31 5.95 -6.72
CA LEU A 111 -15.49 4.88 -7.72
C LEU A 111 -16.69 3.99 -7.43
N GLN A 112 -17.11 3.90 -6.18
CA GLN A 112 -18.23 3.05 -5.76
C GLN A 112 -19.58 3.68 -6.08
N ARG A 113 -19.63 5.01 -6.26
CA ARG A 113 -20.87 5.79 -6.41
C ARG A 113 -21.27 6.08 -7.87
N LEU A 114 -20.53 5.56 -8.84
CA LEU A 114 -20.77 5.83 -10.26
C LEU A 114 -21.19 4.54 -10.97
N GLU A 115 -22.42 4.56 -11.49
CA GLU A 115 -22.98 3.58 -12.43
C GLU A 115 -22.06 3.36 -13.66
N PRO A 116 -22.21 2.23 -14.40
CA PRO A 116 -21.26 1.76 -15.43
C PRO A 116 -21.14 2.62 -16.70
N CYS A 117 -21.63 3.85 -16.70
CA CYS A 117 -21.82 4.63 -17.93
C CYS A 117 -20.80 5.76 -18.08
N LYS A 118 -19.92 5.55 -19.08
CA LYS A 118 -19.29 6.54 -19.96
C LYS A 118 -18.36 7.56 -19.28
N LYS A 119 -17.06 7.27 -19.41
CA LYS A 119 -15.86 7.89 -18.78
C LYS A 119 -15.61 7.39 -17.36
N ARG A 120 -15.12 6.16 -17.26
CA ARG A 120 -14.53 5.58 -16.04
C ARG A 120 -13.67 6.66 -15.37
N LYS A 121 -14.09 7.22 -14.24
CA LYS A 121 -13.09 7.69 -13.28
C LYS A 121 -12.32 6.43 -12.92
N SER A 122 -11.09 6.31 -13.39
CA SER A 122 -10.27 5.13 -13.16
C SER A 122 -9.87 5.10 -11.69
N PHE A 123 -9.51 3.91 -11.21
CA PHE A 123 -8.82 3.75 -9.93
C PHE A 123 -7.71 4.80 -9.77
N PRO A 124 -7.54 5.46 -8.61
CA PRO A 124 -6.55 6.52 -8.44
C PRO A 124 -5.14 5.92 -8.51
N HIS A 125 -4.57 5.91 -9.70
CA HIS A 125 -3.27 5.28 -9.99
C HIS A 125 -2.12 5.98 -9.26
N GLU A 126 -2.31 7.22 -8.83
CA GLU A 126 -1.38 7.95 -7.96
C GLU A 126 -1.10 7.24 -6.63
N ILE A 127 -1.93 6.28 -6.22
CA ILE A 127 -1.66 5.43 -5.04
C ILE A 127 -0.30 4.73 -5.13
N GLY A 128 0.23 4.52 -6.35
CA GLY A 128 1.59 4.01 -6.54
C GLY A 128 2.64 4.88 -5.85
N LEU A 129 2.46 6.21 -5.81
CA LEU A 129 3.35 7.13 -5.11
C LEU A 129 3.31 6.90 -3.59
N PHE A 130 2.12 6.66 -3.04
CA PHE A 130 1.91 6.34 -1.62
C PHE A 130 2.53 4.99 -1.24
N LEU A 131 2.62 4.07 -2.20
CA LEU A 131 3.25 2.75 -2.03
C LEU A 131 4.77 2.78 -2.28
N GLY A 132 5.34 3.94 -2.60
CA GLY A 132 6.78 4.11 -2.86
C GLY A 132 7.22 3.63 -4.24
N TYR A 133 6.32 3.55 -5.23
CA TYR A 133 6.70 3.22 -6.60
C TYR A 133 7.39 4.42 -7.27
N PRO A 134 8.34 4.17 -8.19
CA PRO A 134 9.02 5.26 -8.90
C PRO A 134 8.02 6.18 -9.61
N VAL A 135 8.21 7.50 -9.48
CA VAL A 135 7.34 8.51 -10.10
C VAL A 135 7.16 8.24 -11.59
N TYR A 136 8.25 7.94 -12.30
CA TYR A 136 8.21 7.65 -13.74
C TYR A 136 7.26 6.50 -14.06
N ASP A 137 7.37 5.38 -13.35
CA ASP A 137 6.53 4.20 -13.59
C ASP A 137 5.06 4.48 -13.30
N VAL A 138 4.75 5.25 -12.25
CA VAL A 138 3.37 5.66 -11.94
C VAL A 138 2.80 6.57 -13.03
N MET A 139 3.59 7.53 -13.48
CA MET A 139 3.18 8.48 -14.52
C MET A 139 2.98 7.79 -15.87
N GLU A 140 3.86 6.86 -16.26
CA GLU A 140 3.72 6.10 -17.51
C GLU A 140 2.56 5.10 -17.44
N TYR A 141 2.34 4.44 -16.29
CA TYR A 141 1.15 3.64 -16.10
C TYR A 141 -0.12 4.47 -16.32
N TYR A 142 -0.17 5.66 -15.71
CA TYR A 142 -1.33 6.55 -15.80
C TYR A 142 -1.59 6.99 -17.25
N LYS A 143 -0.55 7.42 -17.98
CA LYS A 143 -0.68 7.89 -19.37
C LYS A 143 -1.06 6.77 -20.34
N ASN A 144 -0.45 5.60 -20.20
CA ASN A 144 -0.56 4.50 -21.17
C ASN A 144 -1.61 3.45 -20.76
N GLY A 145 -2.40 3.70 -19.71
CA GLY A 145 -3.40 2.74 -19.23
C GLY A 145 -2.81 1.40 -18.79
N GLY A 146 -1.53 1.39 -18.40
CA GLY A 146 -0.79 0.17 -18.07
C GLY A 146 -0.25 -0.61 -19.27
N GLU A 147 -0.41 -0.17 -20.51
CA GLU A 147 0.23 -0.80 -21.67
C GLU A 147 1.71 -0.41 -21.78
N GLY A 148 2.49 -1.16 -22.57
CA GLY A 148 3.89 -0.81 -22.89
C GLY A 148 4.91 -0.99 -21.76
N CYS A 149 4.57 -1.69 -20.66
CA CYS A 149 5.53 -1.96 -19.60
C CYS A 149 6.62 -2.95 -20.05
N ILE A 150 7.87 -2.70 -19.63
CA ILE A 150 9.02 -3.55 -19.96
C ILE A 150 9.20 -4.71 -18.97
N PHE A 151 8.62 -4.59 -17.77
CA PHE A 151 8.65 -5.60 -16.73
C PHE A 151 7.44 -5.45 -15.80
N SER A 152 7.03 -6.51 -15.13
CA SER A 152 5.82 -6.50 -14.28
C SER A 152 5.97 -7.45 -13.10
N GLY A 153 5.43 -7.03 -11.96
CA GLY A 153 5.37 -7.82 -10.72
C GLY A 153 4.56 -7.07 -9.66
N TYR A 154 5.24 -6.44 -8.70
CA TYR A 154 4.55 -5.62 -7.68
C TYR A 154 3.94 -4.33 -8.24
N TRP A 155 4.55 -3.80 -9.31
CA TRP A 155 3.99 -2.76 -10.16
C TRP A 155 4.41 -3.01 -11.62
N LYS A 156 3.87 -2.24 -12.56
CA LYS A 156 4.32 -2.25 -13.96
C LYS A 156 5.46 -1.27 -14.15
N VAL A 157 6.56 -1.74 -14.71
CA VAL A 157 7.84 -1.01 -14.80
C VAL A 157 8.02 -0.51 -16.23
N TYR A 158 8.50 0.72 -16.36
CA TYR A 158 8.68 1.42 -17.62
C TYR A 158 10.11 1.90 -17.83
N ALA A 159 10.85 2.19 -16.75
CA ALA A 159 12.23 2.69 -16.86
C ALA A 159 13.31 1.61 -16.70
N ASP A 160 13.28 0.87 -15.58
CA ASP A 160 14.43 0.07 -15.15
C ASP A 160 13.99 -1.30 -14.59
N ALA A 161 13.95 -2.29 -15.49
CA ALA A 161 13.55 -3.66 -15.16
C ALA A 161 14.51 -4.33 -14.16
N GLU A 162 15.81 -4.05 -14.24
CA GLU A 162 16.81 -4.69 -13.38
C GLU A 162 16.68 -4.18 -11.94
N ARG A 163 16.58 -2.86 -11.75
CA ARG A 163 16.34 -2.27 -10.44
C ARG A 163 15.02 -2.74 -9.86
N ALA A 164 13.95 -2.78 -10.66
CA ALA A 164 12.66 -3.25 -10.20
C ALA A 164 12.70 -4.74 -9.78
N ALA A 165 13.39 -5.60 -10.53
CA ALA A 165 13.57 -7.00 -10.17
C ALA A 165 14.29 -7.16 -8.83
N LYS A 166 15.33 -6.35 -8.55
CA LYS A 166 16.01 -6.34 -7.24
C LYS A 166 15.06 -5.95 -6.10
N ILE A 167 14.26 -4.91 -6.28
CA ILE A 167 13.28 -4.45 -5.28
C ILE A 167 12.19 -5.52 -5.06
N PHE A 168 11.67 -6.13 -6.13
CA PHE A 168 10.67 -7.19 -6.03
C PHE A 168 11.21 -8.39 -5.26
N ASN A 169 12.47 -8.74 -5.49
CA ASN A 169 13.12 -9.81 -4.75
C ASN A 169 13.23 -9.47 -3.27
N GLN A 170 13.64 -8.24 -2.90
CA GLN A 170 13.66 -7.82 -1.50
C GLN A 170 12.28 -7.93 -0.83
N TYR A 171 11.21 -7.55 -1.54
CA TYR A 171 9.84 -7.71 -1.02
C TYR A 171 9.48 -9.19 -0.83
N ASN A 172 9.86 -10.05 -1.76
CA ASN A 172 9.64 -11.49 -1.65
C ASN A 172 10.40 -12.08 -0.46
N GLU A 173 11.66 -11.69 -0.23
CA GLU A 173 12.44 -12.16 0.91
C GLU A 173 11.84 -11.71 2.24
N CYS A 174 11.33 -10.47 2.34
CA CYS A 174 10.60 -10.03 3.53
C CYS A 174 9.38 -10.92 3.80
N LYS A 175 8.58 -11.19 2.77
CA LYS A 175 7.39 -12.04 2.88
C LYS A 175 7.72 -13.48 3.28
N LYS A 176 8.77 -14.06 2.69
CA LYS A 176 9.24 -15.41 3.04
C LYS A 176 9.71 -15.45 4.49
N HIS A 177 10.48 -14.46 4.92
CA HIS A 177 10.96 -14.38 6.30
C HIS A 177 9.79 -14.33 7.28
N PHE A 178 8.84 -13.40 7.09
CA PHE A 178 7.67 -13.28 7.97
C PHE A 178 6.83 -14.57 7.97
N ALA A 179 6.57 -15.16 6.80
CA ALA A 179 5.84 -16.43 6.71
C ALA A 179 6.51 -17.55 7.54
N LEU A 180 7.82 -17.73 7.39
CA LEU A 180 8.58 -18.74 8.12
C LEU A 180 8.57 -18.55 9.64
N GLN A 181 8.50 -17.30 10.12
CA GLN A 181 8.42 -17.04 11.56
C GLN A 181 7.01 -17.26 12.11
N ILE A 182 5.98 -16.89 11.36
CA ILE A 182 4.58 -17.17 11.71
C ILE A 182 4.34 -18.69 11.76
N GLU A 183 4.91 -19.45 10.83
CA GLU A 183 4.87 -20.92 10.85
C GLU A 183 5.52 -21.52 12.10
N LYS A 184 6.49 -20.83 12.70
CA LYS A 184 7.12 -21.21 13.98
C LYS A 184 6.31 -20.79 15.20
N GLY A 185 5.17 -20.14 15.00
CA GLY A 185 4.26 -19.69 16.06
C GLY A 185 4.53 -18.30 16.60
N LEU A 186 5.37 -17.49 15.93
CA LEU A 186 5.56 -16.08 16.32
C LEU A 186 4.39 -15.22 15.83
N SER A 187 3.88 -14.37 16.72
CA SER A 187 2.87 -13.37 16.39
C SER A 187 3.47 -12.19 15.63
N LEU A 188 2.62 -11.33 15.05
CA LEU A 188 3.07 -10.06 14.48
C LEU A 188 3.81 -9.20 15.52
N TYR A 189 3.34 -9.22 16.77
CA TYR A 189 3.92 -8.41 17.84
C TYR A 189 5.31 -8.90 18.25
N ASP A 190 5.54 -10.22 18.23
CA ASP A 190 6.87 -10.79 18.46
C ASP A 190 7.85 -10.34 17.36
N LEU A 191 7.40 -10.36 16.10
CA LEU A 191 8.21 -9.95 14.94
C LEU A 191 8.61 -8.47 14.97
N LEU A 192 7.76 -7.62 15.54
CA LEU A 192 8.00 -6.18 15.65
C LEU A 192 8.71 -5.79 16.96
N SER A 193 8.91 -6.74 17.87
CA SER A 193 9.57 -6.52 19.16
C SER A 193 11.07 -6.86 19.15
N ALA A 194 11.51 -7.67 18.18
CA ALA A 194 12.91 -8.01 17.93
C ALA A 194 13.72 -6.80 17.40
#